data_AF-A0A1V9ZGB5-F1
#
_entry.id   AF-A0A1V9ZGB5-F1
#
_cell.length_a   1.000
_cell.length_b   1.000
_cell.length_c   1.000
_cell.angle_alpha   90.00
_cell.angle_beta   90.00
_cell.angle_gamma   90.00
#
_symmetry.space_group_name_H-M   'P 1'
#
loop_
_entity.id
_entity.type
_entity.pdbx_description
1 polymer ?
#
loop_
_entity_poly.entity_id
_entity_poly.type
_entity_poly.pdbx_seq_one_letter_code
_entity_poly.pdbx_strand_id
1 'polypeptide(L)'
;MAGSSAKRKREFSEEEKLSHQANVAFSRELKKIKAFELQKVIKTLGKDPENPALQIQVELLKNLDVSLVVRRALLSLGLDPPEKQAKTADLPDELVAKLKAIETSLLKHKRLAPVMATWKEKTSEHAEKLFKEENVELNKARHNKNGFGVRGSIAPTSQFVGTLSGFGEPEGRSNEDEIADFLGEKHKKNRPGQRARKQKALMIEAAKSGKPIVGQGSFREKKAAPAKGKKPTTNKPKADKPKADKPVRVERKKTPAVDKTAHPSWAAKQAQKDKEKVDIHAFSGKKVVFDD
;
A
#
# COMPACT_ATOMS: atom_id res chain seq x y z
N MET A 1 -15.94 -3.99 -49.57
CA MET A 1 -14.97 -3.20 -48.79
C MET A 1 -14.76 -3.87 -47.44
N ALA A 2 -13.67 -4.60 -47.26
CA ALA A 2 -13.34 -5.25 -46.00
C ALA A 2 -12.65 -4.23 -45.08
N GLY A 3 -13.37 -3.69 -44.11
CA GLY A 3 -12.81 -2.79 -43.09
C GLY A 3 -11.86 -3.58 -42.20
N SER A 4 -10.56 -3.35 -42.35
CA SER A 4 -9.53 -3.85 -41.44
C SER A 4 -9.75 -3.22 -40.06
N SER A 5 -10.47 -3.93 -39.20
CA SER A 5 -10.63 -3.59 -37.79
C SER A 5 -9.28 -3.73 -37.09
N ALA A 6 -8.46 -2.69 -37.18
CA ALA A 6 -7.24 -2.56 -36.40
C ALA A 6 -7.60 -2.61 -34.91
N LYS A 7 -7.34 -3.76 -34.28
CA LYS A 7 -7.50 -3.95 -32.83
C LYS A 7 -6.55 -2.97 -32.12
N ARG A 8 -7.09 -1.81 -31.73
CA ARG A 8 -6.38 -0.87 -30.85
C ARG A 8 -6.06 -1.61 -29.55
N LYS A 9 -4.78 -1.66 -29.20
CA LYS A 9 -4.31 -2.24 -27.93
C LYS A 9 -4.89 -1.37 -26.81
N ARG A 10 -5.86 -1.89 -26.07
CA ARG A 10 -6.38 -1.23 -24.86
C ARG A 10 -5.24 -1.14 -23.85
N GLU A 11 -4.97 0.07 -23.37
CA GLU A 11 -4.04 0.27 -22.26
C GLU A 11 -4.76 -0.13 -20.97
N PHE A 12 -4.22 -1.13 -20.29
CA PHE A 12 -4.75 -1.58 -19.00
C PHE A 12 -4.24 -0.67 -17.88
N SER A 13 -5.13 -0.27 -16.97
CA SER A 13 -4.75 0.50 -15.78
C SER A 13 -3.81 -0.31 -14.87
N GLU A 14 -3.07 0.37 -14.00
CA GLU A 14 -2.22 -0.34 -13.01
C GLU A 14 -3.06 -1.24 -12.10
N GLU A 15 -4.27 -0.80 -11.73
CA GLU A 15 -5.23 -1.56 -10.93
C GLU A 15 -5.72 -2.82 -11.66
N GLU A 16 -6.10 -2.72 -12.95
CA GLU A 16 -6.51 -3.88 -13.76
C GLU A 16 -5.38 -4.91 -13.85
N LYS A 17 -4.13 -4.46 -14.00
CA LYS A 17 -2.95 -5.35 -14.02
C LYS A 17 -2.74 -6.03 -12.66
N LEU A 18 -2.86 -5.28 -11.57
CA LEU A 18 -2.68 -5.79 -10.21
C LEU A 18 -3.78 -6.82 -9.88
N SER A 19 -5.04 -6.52 -10.20
CA SER A 19 -6.17 -7.42 -10.05
C SER A 19 -6.01 -8.70 -10.89
N HIS A 20 -5.58 -8.59 -12.15
CA HIS A 20 -5.31 -9.76 -12.99
C HIS A 20 -4.20 -10.65 -12.41
N GLN A 21 -3.08 -10.06 -11.95
CA GLN A 21 -1.99 -10.82 -11.34
C GLN A 21 -2.45 -11.51 -10.05
N ALA A 22 -3.23 -10.83 -9.22
CA ALA A 22 -3.81 -11.40 -8.00
C ALA A 22 -4.73 -12.58 -8.33
N ASN A 23 -5.63 -12.42 -9.30
CA ASN A 23 -6.53 -13.46 -9.78
C ASN A 23 -5.74 -14.71 -10.23
N VAL A 24 -4.69 -14.55 -11.03
CA VAL A 24 -3.84 -15.67 -11.49
C VAL A 24 -3.16 -16.36 -10.31
N ALA A 25 -2.62 -15.59 -9.35
CA ALA A 25 -1.96 -16.15 -8.16
C ALA A 25 -2.94 -16.95 -7.28
N PHE A 26 -4.10 -16.37 -6.96
CA PHE A 26 -5.14 -17.04 -6.16
C PHE A 26 -5.70 -18.26 -6.86
N SER A 27 -6.00 -18.16 -8.16
CA SER A 27 -6.50 -19.28 -8.96
C SER A 27 -5.55 -20.48 -8.94
N ARG A 28 -4.23 -20.24 -9.04
CA ARG A 28 -3.22 -21.31 -9.00
C ARG A 28 -3.16 -21.99 -7.64
N GLU A 29 -3.09 -21.23 -6.56
CA GLU A 29 -3.00 -21.81 -5.22
C GLU A 29 -4.31 -22.48 -4.78
N LEU A 30 -5.47 -21.88 -5.04
CA LEU A 30 -6.76 -22.48 -4.71
C LEU A 30 -7.00 -23.79 -5.47
N LYS A 31 -6.58 -23.91 -6.74
CA LYS A 31 -6.61 -25.19 -7.47
C LYS A 31 -5.77 -26.27 -6.78
N LYS A 32 -4.56 -25.92 -6.31
CA LYS A 32 -3.69 -26.86 -5.57
C LYS A 32 -4.32 -27.28 -4.24
N ILE A 33 -4.89 -26.33 -3.50
CA ILE A 33 -5.55 -26.61 -2.22
C ILE A 33 -6.79 -27.47 -2.44
N LYS A 34 -7.64 -27.13 -3.42
CA LYS A 34 -8.82 -27.92 -3.81
C LYS A 34 -8.45 -29.36 -4.14
N ALA A 35 -7.42 -29.56 -4.96
CA ALA A 35 -6.94 -30.90 -5.32
C ALA A 35 -6.43 -31.68 -4.10
N PHE A 36 -5.69 -31.01 -3.21
CA PHE A 36 -5.18 -31.63 -1.99
C PHE A 36 -6.31 -32.06 -1.03
N GLU A 37 -7.29 -31.19 -0.77
CA GLU A 37 -8.44 -31.52 0.08
C GLU A 37 -9.28 -32.63 -0.55
N LEU A 38 -9.52 -32.59 -1.86
CA LEU A 38 -10.24 -33.65 -2.57
C LEU A 38 -9.51 -35.00 -2.44
N GLN A 39 -8.18 -35.03 -2.63
CA GLN A 39 -7.39 -36.25 -2.43
C GLN A 39 -7.45 -36.76 -0.98
N LYS A 40 -7.43 -35.85 0.00
CA LYS A 40 -7.54 -36.20 1.41
C LYS A 40 -8.88 -36.86 1.72
N VAL A 41 -9.99 -36.28 1.26
CA VAL A 41 -11.34 -36.82 1.48
C VAL A 41 -11.54 -38.16 0.72
N ILE A 42 -11.01 -38.29 -0.49
CA ILE A 42 -11.06 -39.57 -1.22
C ILE A 42 -10.26 -40.66 -0.50
N LYS A 43 -9.08 -40.34 0.04
CA LYS A 43 -8.28 -41.30 0.83
C LYS A 43 -9.00 -41.76 2.10
N THR A 44 -9.77 -40.88 2.75
CA THR A 44 -10.59 -41.28 3.91
C THR A 44 -11.80 -42.10 3.48
N LEU A 45 -12.45 -41.74 2.36
CA LEU A 45 -13.56 -42.52 1.79
C LEU A 45 -13.12 -43.91 1.34
N GLY A 46 -11.87 -44.08 0.89
CA GLY A 46 -11.32 -45.40 0.57
C GLY A 46 -11.16 -46.33 1.78
N LYS A 47 -11.16 -45.79 3.01
CA LYS A 47 -11.20 -46.60 4.25
C LYS A 47 -12.63 -46.95 4.63
N ASP A 48 -13.53 -45.98 4.51
CA ASP A 48 -14.95 -46.11 4.87
C ASP A 48 -15.85 -45.74 3.68
N PRO A 49 -16.05 -46.65 2.71
CA PRO A 49 -16.74 -46.33 1.46
C PRO A 49 -18.23 -46.01 1.63
N GLU A 50 -18.84 -46.51 2.70
CA GLU A 50 -20.27 -46.35 2.99
C GLU A 50 -20.62 -45.03 3.69
N ASN A 51 -19.66 -44.16 4.00
CA ASN A 51 -19.94 -42.91 4.70
C ASN A 51 -20.57 -41.85 3.76
N PRO A 52 -21.89 -41.57 3.87
CA PRO A 52 -22.57 -40.66 2.94
C PRO A 52 -22.09 -39.20 3.09
N ALA A 53 -21.64 -38.80 4.28
CA ALA A 53 -21.16 -37.44 4.53
C ALA A 53 -19.87 -37.14 3.74
N LEU A 54 -18.97 -38.11 3.64
CA LEU A 54 -17.73 -37.98 2.85
C LEU A 54 -18.03 -37.96 1.35
N GLN A 55 -18.99 -38.76 0.88
CA GLN A 55 -19.43 -38.74 -0.52
C GLN A 55 -19.99 -37.36 -0.92
N ILE A 56 -20.89 -36.81 -0.11
CA ILE A 56 -21.43 -35.45 -0.29
C ILE A 56 -20.30 -34.42 -0.29
N GLN A 57 -19.32 -34.55 0.62
CA GLN A 57 -18.18 -33.62 0.66
C GLN A 57 -17.33 -33.68 -0.61
N VAL A 58 -17.11 -34.87 -1.19
CA VAL A 58 -16.40 -35.03 -2.47
C VAL A 58 -17.17 -34.36 -3.60
N GLU A 59 -18.50 -34.53 -3.67
CA GLU A 59 -19.33 -33.89 -4.68
C GLU A 59 -19.32 -32.36 -4.56
N LEU A 60 -19.47 -31.83 -3.34
CA LEU A 60 -19.37 -30.40 -3.07
C LEU A 60 -18.00 -29.86 -3.46
N LEU A 61 -16.91 -30.57 -3.11
CA LEU A 61 -15.57 -30.18 -3.51
C LEU A 61 -15.38 -30.24 -5.03
N LYS A 62 -15.95 -31.22 -5.74
CA LYS A 62 -15.89 -31.27 -7.22
C LYS A 62 -16.59 -30.05 -7.84
N ASN A 63 -17.80 -29.75 -7.37
CA ASN A 63 -18.68 -28.70 -7.88
C ASN A 63 -18.30 -27.28 -7.43
N LEU A 64 -17.37 -27.14 -6.48
CA LEU A 64 -16.91 -25.84 -6.02
C LEU A 64 -16.27 -25.03 -7.16
N ASP A 65 -16.86 -23.88 -7.49
CA ASP A 65 -16.27 -22.93 -8.44
C ASP A 65 -15.13 -22.15 -7.80
N VAL A 66 -13.91 -22.45 -8.25
CA VAL A 66 -12.69 -21.76 -7.80
C VAL A 66 -12.76 -20.27 -8.11
N SER A 67 -13.43 -19.88 -9.20
CA SER A 67 -13.54 -18.48 -9.63
C SER A 67 -14.30 -17.65 -8.61
N LEU A 68 -15.37 -18.17 -8.03
CA LEU A 68 -16.12 -17.52 -6.97
C LEU A 68 -15.29 -17.35 -5.69
N VAL A 69 -14.50 -18.36 -5.32
CA VAL A 69 -13.61 -18.28 -4.14
C VAL A 69 -12.50 -17.27 -4.36
N VAL A 70 -11.88 -17.24 -5.54
CA VAL A 70 -10.88 -16.24 -5.93
C VAL A 70 -11.49 -14.85 -5.86
N ARG A 71 -12.69 -14.68 -6.42
CA ARG A 71 -13.40 -13.40 -6.39
C ARG A 71 -13.65 -12.92 -4.97
N ARG A 72 -14.10 -13.79 -4.08
CA ARG A 72 -14.28 -13.48 -2.66
C ARG A 72 -12.97 -13.10 -1.97
N ALA A 73 -11.86 -13.73 -2.35
CA ALA A 73 -10.53 -13.32 -1.89
C ALA A 73 -10.17 -11.90 -2.38
N LEU A 74 -10.38 -11.60 -3.66
CA LEU A 74 -10.12 -10.27 -4.24
C LEU A 74 -11.01 -9.18 -3.62
N LEU A 75 -12.28 -9.47 -3.35
CA LEU A 75 -13.18 -8.57 -2.63
C LEU A 75 -12.66 -8.26 -1.23
N SER A 76 -12.11 -9.25 -0.51
CA SER A 76 -11.50 -9.01 0.81
C SER A 76 -10.23 -8.14 0.77
N LEU A 77 -9.64 -7.95 -0.42
CA LEU A 77 -8.49 -7.09 -0.68
C LEU A 77 -8.89 -5.72 -1.25
N GLY A 78 -10.15 -5.52 -1.61
CA GLY A 78 -10.64 -4.32 -2.29
C GLY A 78 -10.20 -4.20 -3.76
N LEU A 79 -9.86 -5.31 -4.44
CA LEU A 79 -9.38 -5.32 -5.83
C LEU A 79 -10.44 -5.63 -6.89
N ASP A 80 -11.64 -6.00 -6.46
CA ASP A 80 -12.73 -6.37 -7.36
C ASP A 80 -13.92 -5.46 -7.08
N PRO A 81 -14.49 -4.79 -8.10
CA PRO A 81 -15.72 -4.07 -7.91
C PRO A 81 -16.83 -5.05 -7.49
N PRO A 82 -17.74 -4.62 -6.58
CA PRO A 82 -18.88 -5.43 -6.21
C PRO A 82 -19.84 -5.51 -7.41
N GLU A 83 -19.61 -6.41 -8.37
CA GLU A 83 -20.67 -6.70 -9.33
C GLU A 83 -21.85 -7.32 -8.58
N LYS A 84 -23.02 -7.21 -9.21
CA LYS A 84 -24.24 -7.90 -8.80
C LYS A 84 -23.90 -9.36 -8.53
N GLN A 85 -24.07 -9.77 -7.28
CA GLN A 85 -23.86 -11.16 -6.84
C GLN A 85 -24.49 -12.07 -7.88
N ALA A 86 -23.69 -12.91 -8.53
CA ALA A 86 -24.21 -13.89 -9.46
C ALA A 86 -25.30 -14.65 -8.69
N LYS A 87 -26.54 -14.64 -9.22
CA LYS A 87 -27.66 -15.34 -8.59
C LYS A 87 -27.19 -16.76 -8.34
N THR A 88 -26.99 -17.12 -7.08
CA THR A 88 -26.71 -18.49 -6.69
C THR A 88 -27.91 -19.29 -7.18
N ALA A 89 -27.70 -20.20 -8.12
CA ALA A 89 -28.73 -21.09 -8.62
C ALA A 89 -29.49 -21.74 -7.45
N ASP A 90 -30.76 -22.09 -7.66
CA ASP A 90 -31.72 -22.60 -6.68
C ASP A 90 -31.29 -23.94 -6.03
N LEU A 91 -30.18 -23.90 -5.29
CA LEU A 91 -29.66 -24.98 -4.47
C LEU A 91 -30.35 -24.92 -3.10
N PRO A 92 -30.62 -26.07 -2.45
CA PRO A 92 -31.11 -26.11 -1.09
C PRO A 92 -30.23 -25.28 -0.15
N ASP A 93 -30.85 -24.50 0.74
CA ASP A 93 -30.16 -23.60 1.67
C ASP A 93 -29.06 -24.31 2.49
N GLU A 94 -29.28 -25.57 2.86
CA GLU A 94 -28.30 -26.39 3.58
C GLU A 94 -27.02 -26.65 2.78
N LEU A 95 -27.14 -26.93 1.48
CA LEU A 95 -25.99 -27.16 0.62
C LEU A 95 -25.24 -25.85 0.36
N VAL A 96 -25.98 -24.74 0.22
CA VAL A 96 -25.38 -23.40 0.11
C VAL A 96 -24.60 -23.04 1.37
N ALA A 97 -25.12 -23.35 2.56
CA ALA A 97 -24.40 -23.14 3.83
C ALA A 97 -23.12 -23.99 3.92
N LYS A 98 -23.19 -25.27 3.53
CA LYS A 98 -22.02 -26.17 3.48
C LYS A 98 -20.97 -25.69 2.47
N LEU A 99 -21.39 -25.23 1.28
CA LEU A 99 -20.48 -24.63 0.29
C LEU A 99 -19.79 -23.39 0.87
N LYS A 100 -20.54 -22.46 1.45
CA LYS A 100 -19.97 -21.27 2.10
C LYS A 100 -18.98 -21.64 3.22
N ALA A 101 -19.25 -22.70 3.99
CA ALA A 101 -18.32 -23.19 5.00
C ALA A 101 -17.01 -23.69 4.36
N ILE A 102 -17.09 -24.48 3.28
CA ILE A 102 -15.92 -24.96 2.52
C ILE A 102 -15.13 -23.78 1.95
N GLU A 103 -15.80 -22.77 1.37
CA GLU A 103 -15.15 -21.55 0.87
C GLU A 103 -14.36 -20.83 1.97
N THR A 104 -14.99 -20.60 3.12
CA THR A 104 -14.32 -19.93 4.25
C THR A 104 -13.14 -20.76 4.79
N SER A 105 -13.24 -22.09 4.76
CA SER A 105 -12.15 -22.99 5.13
C SER A 105 -10.98 -22.87 4.15
N LEU A 106 -11.24 -22.85 2.84
CA LEU A 106 -10.21 -22.68 1.81
C LEU A 106 -9.51 -21.33 1.89
N LEU A 107 -10.24 -20.25 2.18
CA LEU A 107 -9.66 -18.92 2.36
C LEU A 107 -8.77 -18.82 3.61
N LYS A 108 -9.05 -19.62 4.65
CA LYS A 108 -8.25 -19.71 5.88
C LYS A 108 -7.11 -20.73 5.77
N HIS A 109 -6.95 -21.39 4.63
CA HIS A 109 -5.97 -22.45 4.49
C HIS A 109 -4.52 -21.92 4.62
N LYS A 110 -3.68 -22.65 5.37
CA LYS A 110 -2.30 -22.25 5.70
C LYS A 110 -1.45 -21.91 4.49
N ARG A 111 -1.64 -22.61 3.36
CA ARG A 111 -0.91 -22.34 2.11
C ARG A 111 -1.35 -21.05 1.41
N LEU A 112 -2.58 -20.61 1.61
CA LEU A 112 -3.11 -19.39 1.02
C LEU A 112 -2.72 -18.14 1.82
N ALA A 113 -2.54 -18.28 3.14
CA ALA A 113 -2.16 -17.20 4.05
C ALA A 113 -0.98 -16.33 3.56
N PRO A 114 0.18 -16.86 3.12
CA PRO A 114 1.27 -16.04 2.60
C PRO A 114 0.89 -15.29 1.31
N VAL A 115 0.09 -15.91 0.43
CA VAL A 115 -0.39 -15.25 -0.78
C VAL A 115 -1.35 -14.10 -0.42
N MET A 116 -2.27 -14.31 0.52
CA MET A 116 -3.12 -13.24 1.04
C MET A 116 -2.30 -12.09 1.65
N ALA A 117 -1.26 -12.39 2.42
CA ALA A 117 -0.40 -11.37 3.03
C ALA A 117 0.37 -10.54 1.98
N THR A 118 1.01 -11.19 1.01
CA THR A 118 1.74 -10.49 -0.06
C THR A 118 0.83 -9.59 -0.91
N TRP A 119 -0.41 -10.03 -1.17
CA TRP A 119 -1.36 -9.19 -1.91
C TRP A 119 -1.93 -8.07 -1.06
N LYS A 120 -2.19 -8.26 0.24
CA LYS A 120 -2.58 -7.16 1.15
C LYS A 120 -1.53 -6.05 1.19
N GLU A 121 -0.26 -6.42 1.23
CA GLU A 121 0.84 -5.46 1.20
C GLU A 121 0.83 -4.68 -0.12
N LYS A 122 0.79 -5.37 -1.27
CA LYS A 122 0.72 -4.73 -2.59
C LYS A 122 -0.49 -3.83 -2.79
N THR A 123 -1.66 -4.22 -2.28
CA THR A 123 -2.86 -3.38 -2.37
C THR A 123 -2.75 -2.14 -1.49
N SER A 124 -2.16 -2.28 -0.30
CA SER A 124 -1.91 -1.14 0.58
C SER A 124 -0.88 -0.16 -0.01
N GLU A 125 0.20 -0.65 -0.60
CA GLU A 125 1.19 0.18 -1.30
C GLU A 125 0.58 0.93 -2.49
N HIS A 126 -0.27 0.25 -3.27
CA HIS A 126 -0.98 0.86 -4.40
C HIS A 126 -1.98 1.92 -3.91
N ALA A 127 -2.74 1.64 -2.86
CA ALA A 127 -3.65 2.61 -2.26
C ALA A 127 -2.88 3.84 -1.74
N GLU A 128 -1.75 3.65 -1.04
CA GLU A 128 -0.89 4.74 -0.62
C GLU A 128 -0.34 5.57 -1.79
N LYS A 129 0.02 4.92 -2.90
CA LYS A 129 0.49 5.61 -4.10
C LYS A 129 -0.62 6.50 -4.68
N LEU A 130 -1.83 5.98 -4.81
CA LEU A 130 -2.99 6.77 -5.26
C LEU A 130 -3.26 7.97 -4.34
N PHE A 131 -3.23 7.77 -3.02
CA PHE A 131 -3.40 8.87 -2.06
C PHE A 131 -2.31 9.94 -2.18
N LYS A 132 -1.05 9.53 -2.42
CA LYS A 132 0.06 10.48 -2.63
C LYS A 132 -0.11 11.27 -3.92
N GLU A 133 -0.54 10.62 -5.01
CA GLU A 133 -0.79 11.26 -6.30
C GLU A 133 -1.95 12.26 -6.23
N GLU A 134 -3.07 11.86 -5.63
CA GLU A 134 -4.24 12.73 -5.39
C GLU A 134 -3.87 13.95 -4.54
N ASN A 135 -3.11 13.76 -3.45
CA ASN A 135 -2.67 14.86 -2.60
C ASN A 135 -1.71 15.82 -3.34
N VAL A 136 -0.84 15.30 -4.22
CA VAL A 136 0.00 16.14 -5.08
C VAL A 136 -0.85 16.95 -6.06
N GLU A 137 -1.88 16.35 -6.66
CA GLU A 137 -2.79 17.02 -7.57
C GLU A 137 -3.62 18.11 -6.87
N LEU A 138 -4.16 17.83 -5.68
CA LEU A 138 -4.84 18.82 -4.84
C LEU A 138 -3.92 19.98 -4.46
N ASN A 139 -2.66 19.70 -4.12
CA ASN A 139 -1.68 20.74 -3.83
C ASN A 139 -1.34 21.57 -5.06
N LYS A 140 -1.22 20.96 -6.25
CA LYS A 140 -1.04 21.69 -7.52
C LYS A 140 -2.24 22.59 -7.83
N ALA A 141 -3.46 22.10 -7.63
CA ALA A 141 -4.68 22.88 -7.84
C ALA A 141 -4.76 24.11 -6.91
N ARG A 142 -4.36 23.96 -5.64
CA ARG A 142 -4.28 25.08 -4.67
C ARG A 142 -3.24 26.12 -5.08
N HIS A 143 -2.07 25.70 -5.54
CA HIS A 143 -1.02 26.63 -5.98
C HIS A 143 -1.42 27.39 -7.26
N ASN A 144 -2.07 26.70 -8.21
CA ASN A 144 -2.55 27.35 -9.43
C ASN A 144 -3.67 28.35 -9.17
N LYS A 145 -4.54 28.10 -8.18
CA LYS A 145 -5.64 29.02 -7.81
C LYS A 145 -5.14 30.33 -7.17
N ASN A 146 -3.98 30.32 -6.52
CA ASN A 146 -3.39 31.52 -5.93
C ASN A 146 -2.59 32.38 -6.94
N GLY A 147 -2.42 31.92 -8.19
CA GLY A 147 -1.72 32.65 -9.25
C GLY A 147 -2.59 33.63 -10.05
N PHE A 148 -3.92 33.54 -9.98
CA PHE A 148 -4.84 34.49 -10.60
C PHE A 148 -5.37 35.47 -9.56
N GLY A 149 -4.51 36.44 -9.21
CA GLY A 149 -4.96 37.70 -8.66
C GLY A 149 -5.80 38.46 -9.68
N VAL A 150 -7.09 38.11 -9.79
CA VAL A 150 -8.11 39.02 -10.33
C VAL A 150 -9.13 39.21 -9.22
N ARG A 151 -9.07 40.41 -8.64
CA ARG A 151 -10.04 40.97 -7.72
C ARG A 151 -11.42 40.97 -8.39
N GLY A 152 -12.19 39.91 -8.18
CA GLY A 152 -13.61 39.84 -8.54
C GLY A 152 -14.39 39.51 -7.29
N SER A 153 -14.92 40.53 -6.62
CA SER A 153 -15.84 40.45 -5.49
C SER A 153 -17.22 39.97 -5.94
N ILE A 154 -17.29 38.82 -6.62
CA ILE A 154 -18.55 38.20 -7.02
C ILE A 154 -18.62 36.90 -6.27
N ALA A 155 -19.50 36.87 -5.26
CA ALA A 155 -19.79 35.68 -4.48
C ALA A 155 -20.07 34.51 -5.44
N PRO A 156 -19.43 33.35 -5.27
CA PRO A 156 -19.78 32.19 -6.05
C PRO A 156 -21.21 31.80 -5.70
N THR A 157 -22.17 32.20 -6.53
CA THR A 157 -23.48 31.59 -6.59
C THR A 157 -23.25 30.11 -6.87
N SER A 158 -23.36 29.32 -5.82
CA SER A 158 -23.25 27.88 -5.84
C SER A 158 -24.23 27.32 -6.87
N GLN A 159 -23.73 26.94 -8.05
CA GLN A 159 -24.32 25.85 -8.83
C GLN A 159 -24.01 24.53 -8.10
N PHE A 160 -24.49 24.43 -6.86
CA PHE A 160 -24.79 23.15 -6.26
C PHE A 160 -26.02 22.65 -7.00
N VAL A 161 -25.80 21.66 -7.86
CA VAL A 161 -26.83 20.74 -8.32
C VAL A 161 -27.32 20.02 -7.06
N GLY A 162 -28.27 20.67 -6.39
CA GLY A 162 -29.15 20.06 -5.42
C GLY A 162 -30.17 19.25 -6.18
N THR A 163 -29.89 17.97 -6.34
CA THR A 163 -30.95 16.96 -6.50
C THR A 163 -30.96 16.10 -5.25
N LEU A 164 -31.87 16.48 -4.36
CA LEU A 164 -32.73 15.58 -3.59
C LEU A 164 -32.04 14.62 -2.62
N SER A 165 -31.81 15.07 -1.40
CA SER A 165 -32.36 14.37 -0.23
C SER A 165 -32.35 15.32 0.96
N GLY A 166 -33.55 15.71 1.40
CA GLY A 166 -33.74 16.75 2.40
C GLY A 166 -33.20 16.35 3.76
N PHE A 167 -32.52 17.28 4.42
CA PHE A 167 -32.56 17.43 5.87
C PHE A 167 -32.20 18.87 6.20
N GLY A 168 -33.03 19.47 7.07
CA GLY A 168 -33.15 20.91 7.27
C GLY A 168 -31.88 21.65 7.65
N GLU A 169 -31.84 22.87 7.15
CA GLU A 169 -31.03 24.01 7.57
C GLU A 169 -31.24 24.29 9.07
N PRO A 170 -30.14 24.53 9.82
CA PRO A 170 -30.08 25.82 10.50
C PRO A 170 -28.76 26.55 10.26
N GLU A 171 -28.87 27.86 10.25
CA GLU A 171 -27.82 28.82 9.99
C GLU A 171 -26.57 28.68 10.88
N GLY A 172 -25.42 28.72 10.22
CA GLY A 172 -24.25 29.52 10.58
C GLY A 172 -23.74 29.52 12.02
N ARG A 173 -22.76 28.65 12.31
CA ARG A 173 -21.43 28.97 12.91
C ARG A 173 -20.65 27.69 13.25
N SER A 174 -19.52 27.46 12.57
CA SER A 174 -18.38 26.63 13.01
C SER A 174 -18.68 25.29 13.72
N ASN A 175 -19.12 24.26 12.97
CA ASN A 175 -19.48 22.93 13.51
C ASN A 175 -18.31 21.92 13.65
N GLU A 176 -17.05 22.34 13.54
CA GLU A 176 -15.93 21.42 13.85
C GLU A 176 -15.77 21.19 15.36
N ASP A 177 -16.30 22.08 16.21
CA ASP A 177 -16.25 21.95 17.67
C ASP A 177 -17.53 21.28 18.26
N GLU A 178 -18.69 21.35 17.61
CA GLU A 178 -19.94 20.78 18.14
C GLU A 178 -20.06 19.25 17.97
N ILE A 179 -19.37 18.66 16.98
CA ILE A 179 -19.32 17.20 16.84
C ILE A 179 -18.53 16.56 18.01
N ALA A 180 -17.55 17.28 18.58
CA ALA A 180 -16.80 16.83 19.76
C ALA A 180 -17.62 16.95 21.05
N ASP A 181 -18.46 17.98 21.18
CA ASP A 181 -19.34 18.17 22.33
C ASP A 181 -20.49 17.14 22.36
N PHE A 182 -20.97 16.67 21.20
CA PHE A 182 -22.00 15.63 21.12
C PHE A 182 -21.52 14.24 21.58
N LEU A 183 -20.22 13.95 21.49
CA LEU A 183 -19.61 12.69 21.98
C LEU A 183 -19.32 12.68 23.49
N GLY A 184 -19.68 13.74 24.23
CA GLY A 184 -19.53 13.80 25.69
C GLY A 184 -18.07 13.81 26.16
N GLU A 185 -17.13 14.13 25.26
CA GLU A 185 -15.71 14.26 25.60
C GLU A 185 -15.50 15.55 26.41
N LYS A 186 -15.68 15.46 27.73
CA LYS A 186 -15.46 16.57 28.66
C LYS A 186 -14.09 17.22 28.40
N HIS A 187 -14.09 18.39 27.78
CA HIS A 187 -12.90 19.19 27.53
C HIS A 187 -12.15 19.43 28.84
N LYS A 188 -11.08 18.66 29.06
CA LYS A 188 -10.12 18.93 30.14
C LYS A 188 -9.49 20.27 29.82
N LYS A 189 -9.83 21.32 30.58
CA LYS A 189 -9.21 22.65 30.48
C LYS A 189 -7.69 22.46 30.35
N ASN A 190 -7.14 22.83 29.19
CA ASN A 190 -5.73 22.64 28.90
C ASN A 190 -4.92 23.35 29.99
N ARG A 191 -4.14 22.59 30.77
CA ARG A 191 -3.25 23.16 31.79
C ARG A 191 -2.40 24.27 31.12
N PRO A 192 -2.28 25.46 31.76
CA PRO A 192 -1.49 26.56 31.23
C PRO A 192 -0.12 26.06 30.79
N GLY A 193 0.24 26.32 29.53
CA GLY A 193 1.52 25.90 28.95
C GLY A 193 1.52 24.59 28.14
N GLN A 194 0.41 23.85 28.03
CA GLN A 194 0.37 22.68 27.12
C GLN A 194 0.62 23.04 25.65
N ARG A 195 0.01 24.13 25.16
CA ARG A 195 0.26 24.63 23.79
C ARG A 195 1.73 25.00 23.58
N ALA A 196 2.35 25.66 24.56
CA ALA A 196 3.77 26.01 24.50
C ALA A 196 4.68 24.77 24.47
N ARG A 197 4.35 23.72 25.24
CA ARG A 197 5.08 22.44 25.20
C ARG A 197 4.92 21.72 23.87
N LYS A 198 3.70 21.67 23.31
CA LYS A 198 3.45 21.12 21.98
C LYS A 198 4.22 21.87 20.89
N GLN A 199 4.22 23.20 20.92
CA GLN A 199 5.00 24.03 19.98
C GLN A 199 6.51 23.81 20.12
N LYS A 200 7.02 23.72 21.36
CA LYS A 200 8.44 23.45 21.61
C LYS A 200 8.85 22.05 21.12
N ALA A 201 8.01 21.04 21.31
CA ALA A 201 8.26 19.70 20.78
C ALA A 201 8.32 19.70 19.25
N LEU A 202 7.39 20.39 18.60
CA LEU A 202 7.33 20.52 17.14
C LEU A 202 8.55 21.24 16.57
N MET A 203 9.06 22.29 17.25
CA MET A 203 10.33 22.93 16.86
C MET A 203 11.54 22.01 17.02
N ILE A 204 11.62 21.20 18.07
CA ILE A 204 12.73 20.27 18.27
C ILE A 204 12.72 19.17 17.20
N GLU A 205 11.55 18.68 16.81
CA GLU A 205 11.39 17.69 15.75
C GLU A 205 11.75 18.26 14.36
N ALA A 206 11.36 19.51 14.10
CA ALA A 206 11.78 20.23 12.89
C ALA A 206 13.30 20.45 12.84
N ALA A 207 13.92 20.82 13.96
CA ALA A 207 15.38 20.97 14.04
C ALA A 207 16.12 19.64 13.84
N LYS A 208 15.58 18.53 14.36
CA LYS A 208 16.14 17.19 14.15
C LYS A 208 15.97 16.69 12.72
N SER A 209 14.89 17.06 12.03
CA SER A 209 14.62 16.64 10.66
C SER A 209 15.35 17.47 9.59
N GLY A 210 16.10 18.51 9.98
CA GLY A 210 16.96 19.29 9.08
C GLY A 210 16.21 20.08 7.99
N LYS A 211 14.87 20.14 8.06
CA LYS A 211 14.06 20.91 7.13
C LYS A 211 13.92 22.35 7.66
N PRO A 212 14.35 23.39 6.92
CA PRO A 212 14.13 24.76 7.35
C PRO A 212 12.62 25.04 7.39
N ILE A 213 12.13 25.53 8.54
CA ILE A 213 10.76 26.02 8.68
C ILE A 213 10.63 27.27 7.82
N VAL A 214 10.14 27.12 6.59
CA VAL A 214 9.74 28.24 5.74
C VAL A 214 8.35 28.67 6.21
N GLY A 215 8.32 29.50 7.25
CA GLY A 215 7.10 30.05 7.82
C GLY A 215 7.30 31.50 8.19
N GLN A 216 6.73 32.40 7.38
CA GLN A 216 6.59 33.83 7.68
C GLN A 216 5.80 34.01 8.98
N GLY A 217 6.52 34.23 10.07
CA GLY A 217 5.95 34.70 11.32
C GLY A 217 7.10 35.25 12.13
N SER A 218 7.20 36.58 12.24
CA SER A 218 8.25 37.23 13.00
C SER A 218 8.08 36.89 14.48
N PHE A 219 8.63 35.76 14.91
CA PHE A 219 8.81 35.47 16.31
C PHE A 219 10.00 36.30 16.79
N ARG A 220 9.73 37.56 17.17
CA ARG A 220 10.66 38.33 18.00
C ARG A 220 10.75 37.60 19.34
N GLU A 221 11.82 36.85 19.55
CA GLU A 221 12.21 36.44 20.89
C GLU A 221 12.25 37.69 21.77
N LYS A 222 11.39 37.74 22.80
CA LYS A 222 11.55 38.71 23.88
C LYS A 222 12.86 38.36 24.58
N LYS A 223 13.92 39.05 24.18
CA LYS A 223 15.23 39.07 24.82
C LYS A 223 15.02 39.35 26.31
N ALA A 224 15.32 38.37 27.15
CA ALA A 224 15.29 38.56 28.60
C ALA A 224 16.25 39.71 28.96
N ALA A 225 15.78 40.64 29.80
CA ALA A 225 16.60 41.73 30.31
C ALA A 225 17.84 41.16 31.04
N PRO A 226 19.05 41.70 30.80
CA PRO A 226 20.25 41.20 31.45
C PRO A 226 20.22 41.55 32.94
N ALA A 227 20.31 40.54 33.79
CA ALA A 227 20.62 40.71 35.20
C ALA A 227 22.03 41.31 35.35
N LYS A 228 22.12 42.43 36.07
CA LYS A 228 23.38 43.05 36.50
C LYS A 228 24.12 42.08 37.43
N GLY A 229 25.38 41.76 37.16
CA GLY A 229 26.20 40.99 38.10
C GLY A 229 27.60 40.61 37.62
N LYS A 230 28.57 41.49 37.88
CA LYS A 230 30.02 41.27 38.14
C LYS A 230 30.87 40.45 37.14
N LYS A 231 31.80 41.17 36.50
CA LYS A 231 33.13 40.70 36.01
C LYS A 231 34.13 40.62 37.20
N PRO A 232 35.40 40.18 37.02
CA PRO A 232 35.97 39.11 36.16
C PRO A 232 37.01 38.24 36.90
N THR A 233 37.38 37.05 36.40
CA THR A 233 38.77 36.59 36.50
C THR A 233 39.17 35.74 35.29
N THR A 234 40.31 36.11 34.73
CA THR A 234 41.12 35.50 33.68
C THR A 234 41.53 34.05 33.96
N ASN A 235 41.51 33.18 32.94
CA ASN A 235 42.73 32.58 32.39
C ASN A 235 42.44 31.74 31.14
N LYS A 236 43.31 31.96 30.14
CA LYS A 236 43.42 31.28 28.84
C LYS A 236 44.69 30.41 28.93
N PRO A 237 44.75 29.20 28.33
CA PRO A 237 45.40 29.03 27.01
C PRO A 237 44.60 28.04 26.12
N LYS A 238 44.35 28.32 24.82
CA LYS A 238 45.18 28.13 23.60
C LYS A 238 45.33 26.66 23.13
N ALA A 239 44.87 26.44 21.88
CA ALA A 239 45.16 25.34 20.93
C ALA A 239 44.52 23.97 21.27
N ASP A 240 43.91 23.19 20.36
CA ASP A 240 44.28 22.90 18.97
C ASP A 240 43.06 22.73 18.02
N LYS A 241 43.30 23.03 16.74
CA LYS A 241 42.39 22.79 15.60
C LYS A 241 42.53 21.35 15.10
N PRO A 242 41.45 20.58 14.89
CA PRO A 242 41.52 19.43 14.00
C PRO A 242 41.46 19.90 12.53
N LYS A 243 42.47 19.50 11.76
CA LYS A 243 42.58 19.68 10.31
C LYS A 243 41.47 18.90 9.59
N ALA A 244 40.92 19.52 8.56
CA ALA A 244 40.00 18.91 7.62
C ALA A 244 40.72 17.82 6.80
N ASP A 245 40.17 16.61 6.81
CA ASP A 245 40.56 15.55 5.90
C ASP A 245 40.05 15.84 4.48
N LYS A 246 40.95 15.68 3.51
CA LYS A 246 40.68 15.82 2.09
C LYS A 246 39.78 14.67 1.63
N PRO A 247 38.80 14.89 0.73
CA PRO A 247 38.05 13.79 0.14
C PRO A 247 38.97 12.96 -0.76
N VAL A 248 39.08 11.68 -0.45
CA VAL A 248 39.69 10.66 -1.31
C VAL A 248 38.93 10.65 -2.64
N ARG A 249 39.67 10.95 -3.72
CA ARG A 249 39.21 10.85 -5.10
C ARG A 249 38.93 9.38 -5.40
N VAL A 250 37.64 9.01 -5.39
CA VAL A 250 37.19 7.71 -5.89
C VAL A 250 37.56 7.62 -7.37
N GLU A 251 38.49 6.73 -7.69
CA GLU A 251 38.79 6.35 -9.06
C GLU A 251 37.51 5.80 -9.71
N ARG A 252 37.01 6.53 -10.70
CA ARG A 252 35.95 6.05 -11.59
C ARG A 252 36.48 4.82 -12.31
N LYS A 253 35.99 3.64 -11.93
CA LYS A 253 36.14 2.42 -12.72
C LYS A 253 35.77 2.73 -14.18
N LYS A 254 36.72 2.49 -15.09
CA LYS A 254 36.50 2.54 -16.54
C LYS A 254 35.31 1.64 -16.86
N THR A 255 34.25 2.24 -17.42
CA THR A 255 33.18 1.50 -18.06
C THR A 255 33.77 0.73 -19.24
N PRO A 256 33.51 -0.58 -19.38
CA PRO A 256 33.92 -1.31 -20.57
C PRO A 256 33.29 -0.65 -21.80
N ALA A 257 34.06 -0.57 -22.89
CA ALA A 257 33.62 0.02 -24.14
C ALA A 257 32.31 -0.66 -24.58
N VAL A 258 31.23 0.13 -24.64
CA VAL A 258 29.94 -0.31 -25.15
C VAL A 258 30.06 -0.36 -26.66
N ASP A 259 30.07 -1.57 -27.22
CA ASP A 259 29.84 -1.78 -28.64
C ASP A 259 28.51 -1.13 -29.02
N LYS A 260 28.58 -0.09 -29.86
CA LYS A 260 27.44 0.78 -30.23
C LYS A 260 26.38 0.08 -31.09
N THR A 261 26.53 -1.21 -31.33
CA THR A 261 25.69 -2.02 -32.21
C THR A 261 24.61 -2.79 -31.45
N ALA A 262 24.63 -2.79 -30.11
CA ALA A 262 23.64 -3.46 -29.27
C ALA A 262 22.86 -2.46 -28.41
N HIS A 263 21.54 -2.49 -28.50
CA HIS A 263 20.65 -1.63 -27.71
C HIS A 263 20.86 -1.88 -26.19
N PRO A 264 20.84 -0.85 -25.33
CA PRO A 264 21.14 -0.97 -23.90
C PRO A 264 20.27 -1.99 -23.14
N SER A 265 19.04 -2.24 -23.61
CA SER A 265 18.15 -3.26 -23.04
C SER A 265 18.62 -4.69 -23.30
N TRP A 266 19.35 -4.93 -24.38
CA TRP A 266 19.90 -6.25 -24.71
C TRP A 266 21.16 -6.55 -23.89
N ALA A 267 22.07 -5.57 -23.79
CA ALA A 267 23.27 -5.66 -22.96
C ALA A 267 22.93 -5.91 -21.47
N ALA A 268 21.90 -5.24 -20.94
CA ALA A 268 21.44 -5.45 -19.57
C ALA A 268 20.93 -6.89 -19.33
N LYS A 269 20.23 -7.46 -20.32
CA LYS A 269 19.68 -8.83 -20.24
C LYS A 269 20.77 -9.90 -20.34
N GLN A 270 21.84 -9.63 -21.07
CA GLN A 270 23.01 -10.51 -21.15
C GLN A 270 23.80 -10.49 -19.83
N ALA A 271 24.03 -9.30 -19.26
CA ALA A 271 24.69 -9.15 -17.97
C ALA A 271 23.94 -9.85 -16.82
N GLN A 272 22.60 -9.91 -16.87
CA GLN A 272 21.81 -10.70 -15.91
C GLN A 272 22.01 -12.21 -16.08
N LYS A 273 21.97 -12.71 -17.32
CA LYS A 273 22.22 -14.14 -17.60
C LYS A 273 23.63 -14.58 -17.21
N ASP A 274 24.62 -13.73 -17.41
CA ASP A 274 26.01 -14.05 -17.06
C ASP A 274 26.20 -14.10 -15.54
N LYS A 275 25.53 -13.21 -14.78
CA LYS A 275 25.49 -13.29 -13.32
C LYS A 275 24.79 -14.57 -12.83
N GLU A 276 23.65 -14.92 -13.41
CA GLU A 276 22.93 -16.16 -13.07
C GLU A 276 23.76 -17.41 -13.38
N LYS A 277 24.55 -17.41 -14.46
CA LYS A 277 25.45 -18.53 -14.79
C LYS A 277 26.64 -18.64 -13.84
N VAL A 278 27.17 -17.53 -13.32
CA VAL A 278 28.27 -17.56 -12.35
C VAL A 278 27.78 -18.09 -10.99
N ASP A 279 26.56 -17.76 -10.59
CA ASP A 279 25.95 -18.23 -9.34
C ASP A 279 25.54 -19.71 -9.40
N ILE A 280 25.28 -20.26 -10.59
CA ILE A 280 25.14 -21.71 -10.81
C ILE A 280 26.53 -22.30 -11.07
N HIS A 281 27.40 -22.22 -10.08
CA HIS A 281 28.62 -23.02 -10.08
C HIS A 281 28.20 -24.50 -10.09
N ALA A 282 28.71 -25.26 -11.07
CA ALA A 282 28.46 -26.69 -11.18
C ALA A 282 28.78 -27.35 -9.82
N PHE A 283 27.81 -28.07 -9.28
CA PHE A 283 27.88 -28.72 -7.97
C PHE A 283 29.08 -29.68 -7.92
N SER A 284 30.21 -29.23 -7.37
CA SER A 284 31.44 -30.02 -7.21
C SER A 284 31.41 -30.87 -5.93
N GLY A 285 30.25 -31.41 -5.57
CA GLY A 285 30.12 -32.31 -4.43
C GLY A 285 30.56 -33.71 -4.82
N LYS A 286 31.42 -34.35 -4.00
CA LYS A 286 31.71 -35.78 -4.13
C LYS A 286 30.41 -36.57 -3.93
N LYS A 287 30.03 -37.35 -4.94
CA LYS A 287 28.86 -38.22 -4.92
C LYS A 287 29.11 -39.32 -3.88
N VAL A 288 28.43 -39.26 -2.74
CA VAL A 288 28.43 -40.35 -1.76
C VAL A 288 27.49 -41.42 -2.30
N VAL A 289 28.03 -42.58 -2.63
CA VAL A 289 27.25 -43.80 -2.88
C VAL A 289 27.15 -44.51 -1.54
N PHE A 290 25.92 -44.82 -1.11
CA PHE A 290 25.71 -45.71 0.02
C PHE A 290 25.64 -47.12 -0.56
N ASP A 291 26.62 -47.94 -0.21
CA ASP A 291 26.55 -49.39 -0.43
C ASP A 291 25.80 -50.01 0.78
N ASP A 292 24.74 -50.76 0.44
CA ASP A 292 23.84 -51.63 1.22
C ASP A 292 23.08 -51.11 2.46
#